data_AF-A0A2D5G7I2-F1
#
_entry.id   AF-A0A2D5G7I2-F1
#
_cell.length_a   1.000
_cell.length_b   1.000
_cell.length_c   1.000
_cell.angle_alpha   90.00
_cell.angle_beta   90.00
_cell.angle_gamma   90.00
#
_symmetry.space_group_name_H-M   'P 1'
#
loop_
_entity.id
_entity.type
_entity.pdbx_description
1 polymer ?
#
loop_
_entity_poly.entity_id
_entity_poly.type
_entity_poly.pdbx_seq_one_letter_code
_entity_poly.pdbx_strand_id
1 'polypeptide(L)' 'MIKIGITGSLASGKTTASKFLSSKRGPLFSADSAVKEIYKNSSFKSLISKKFKIKNNYQIKKKTQKNNF' A
#
# COMPACT_ATOMS: atom_id res chain seq x y z
N MET A 1 10.24 13.77 16.81
CA MET A 1 9.65 14.06 15.49
C MET A 1 8.19 13.64 15.51
N ILE A 2 7.26 14.54 15.22
CA ILE A 2 5.83 14.22 15.20
C ILE A 2 5.52 13.45 13.90
N LYS A 3 4.84 12.31 14.00
CA LYS A 3 4.40 11.52 12.83
C LYS A 3 2.94 11.82 12.55
N ILE A 4 2.62 12.22 11.32
CA ILE A 4 1.26 12.55 10.89
C ILE A 4 0.86 11.57 9.80
N GLY A 5 -0.23 10.83 10.02
CA GLY A 5 -0.83 9.93 9.04
C GLY A 5 -1.99 10.61 8.33
N ILE A 6 -2.06 10.46 7.00
CA ILE A 6 -3.17 10.99 6.19
C ILE A 6 -3.95 9.79 5.63
N THR A 7 -5.23 9.73 5.98
CA THR A 7 -6.19 8.68 5.56
C THR A 7 -7.46 9.34 5.01
N GLY A 8 -8.36 8.54 4.45
CA GLY A 8 -9.57 9.00 3.77
C GLY A 8 -9.97 8.13 2.58
N SER A 9 -11.14 8.41 2.02
CA SER A 9 -11.72 7.69 0.87
C SER A 9 -10.88 7.83 -0.41
N LEU A 10 -11.09 6.93 -1.37
CA LEU A 10 -10.40 7.00 -2.66
C LEU A 10 -10.63 8.36 -3.32
N ALA A 11 -9.57 8.94 -3.90
CA ALA A 11 -9.59 10.26 -4.55
C ALA A 11 -9.97 11.47 -3.66
N SER A 12 -10.03 11.33 -2.34
CA SER A 12 -10.34 12.44 -1.40
C SER A 12 -9.24 13.50 -1.26
N GLY A 13 -8.28 13.57 -2.18
CA GLY A 13 -7.18 14.54 -2.11
C GLY A 13 -6.08 14.22 -1.10
N LYS A 14 -6.02 13.00 -0.53
CA LYS A 14 -4.97 12.58 0.44
C LYS A 14 -3.55 12.91 -0.02
N THR A 15 -3.24 12.63 -1.29
CA THR A 15 -1.92 12.89 -1.88
C THR A 15 -1.61 14.38 -1.96
N THR A 16 -2.62 15.21 -2.23
CA THR A 16 -2.48 16.67 -2.27
C THR A 16 -2.24 17.22 -0.87
N ALA A 17 -3.05 16.78 0.10
CA ALA A 17 -2.90 17.15 1.51
C ALA A 17 -1.53 16.74 2.06
N SER A 18 -1.05 15.54 1.72
CA SER A 18 0.24 15.04 2.20
C SER A 18 1.43 15.80 1.63
N LYS A 19 1.41 16.14 0.34
CA LYS A 19 2.41 17.00 -0.31
C LYS A 19 2.41 18.42 0.26
N PHE A 20 1.22 18.98 0.48
CA PHE A 20 1.09 20.30 1.09
C PHE A 20 1.69 20.32 2.50
N LEU A 21 1.39 19.30 3.30
CA LEU A 21 1.90 19.18 4.67
C LEU A 21 3.42 18.92 4.71
N SER A 22 3.94 18.07 3.81
CA SER A 22 5.36 17.73 3.76
C SER A 22 6.23 18.92 3.36
N SER A 23 5.72 19.83 2.53
CA SER A 23 6.46 21.04 2.14
C SER A 23 6.92 21.89 3.33
N LYS A 24 6.20 21.82 4.46
CA LYS A 24 6.52 22.56 5.69
C LYS A 24 7.04 21.69 6.83
N ARG A 25 6.80 20.37 6.81
CA ARG A 25 7.00 19.48 7.96
C ARG A 25 7.96 18.30 7.71
N GLY A 26 8.62 18.26 6.56
CA GLY A 26 9.70 17.30 6.29
C GLY A 26 9.29 16.11 5.42
N PRO A 27 9.96 14.96 5.53
CA PRO A 27 9.91 13.89 4.53
C PRO A 27 8.51 13.27 4.40
N LEU A 28 8.11 13.02 3.15
CA LEU A 28 6.84 12.40 2.79
C LEU A 28 7.01 10.89 2.57
N PHE A 29 6.25 10.08 3.32
CA PHE A 29 6.17 8.64 3.11
C PHE A 29 4.84 8.25 2.45
N SER A 30 4.91 7.37 1.44
CA SER A 30 3.75 6.81 0.76
C SER A 30 3.66 5.30 1.00
N ALA A 31 2.65 4.87 1.75
CA ALA A 31 2.38 3.46 1.99
C ALA A 31 2.05 2.71 0.68
N ASP A 32 1.29 3.35 -0.22
CA ASP A 32 0.92 2.76 -1.51
C ASP A 32 2.15 2.41 -2.35
N SER A 33 3.14 3.32 -2.38
CA SER A 33 4.41 3.12 -3.10
C SER A 33 5.23 2.00 -2.47
N ALA A 34 5.39 2.01 -1.15
CA ALA A 34 6.13 0.98 -0.42
C ALA A 34 5.53 -0.42 -0.63
N VAL A 35 4.20 -0.54 -0.54
CA VAL A 35 3.50 -1.80 -0.82
C VAL A 35 3.69 -2.20 -2.29
N LYS A 36 3.60 -1.28 -3.25
CA LYS A 36 3.83 -1.60 -4.67
C LYS A 36 5.21 -2.21 -4.90
N GLU A 37 6.23 -1.71 -4.22
CA GLU A 37 7.60 -2.22 -4.31
C GLU A 37 7.77 -3.59 -3.64
N ILE A 38 7.25 -3.77 -2.43
CA ILE A 38 7.27 -5.07 -1.73
C ILE A 38 6.65 -6.17 -2.60
N TYR A 39 5.54 -5.88 -3.27
CA TYR A 39 4.90 -6.83 -4.19
C TYR A 39 5.66 -7.07 -5.49
N LYS A 40 6.75 -6.34 -5.82
CA LYS A 40 7.61 -6.72 -6.96
C LYS A 40 8.45 -7.94 -6.63
N ASN A 41 8.86 -8.10 -5.37
CA ASN A 41 9.70 -9.20 -4.91
C ASN A 41 8.99 -10.57 -5.02
N SER A 42 9.59 -11.50 -5.76
CA SER A 42 9.06 -12.86 -5.99
C SER A 42 9.11 -13.73 -4.74
N SER A 43 10.14 -13.60 -3.90
CA SER A 43 10.25 -14.29 -2.62
C SER A 43 9.14 -13.86 -1.68
N PHE A 44 8.86 -12.55 -1.59
CA PHE A 44 7.74 -12.03 -0.81
C PHE A 44 6.39 -12.58 -1.30
N LYS A 45 6.15 -12.58 -2.62
CA LYS A 45 4.95 -13.18 -3.22
C LYS A 45 4.79 -14.66 -2.86
N SER A 46 5.89 -15.43 -2.87
CA SER A 46 5.91 -16.85 -2.54
C SER A 46 5.58 -17.11 -1.07
N LEU A 47 6.11 -16.29 -0.15
CA LEU A 47 5.78 -16.38 1.27
C LEU A 47 4.29 -16.10 1.54
N ILE A 48 3.76 -15.04 0.92
CA ILE A 48 2.35 -14.67 1.03
C ILE A 48 1.46 -15.74 0.39
N SER A 49 1.80 -16.26 -0.78
CA SER A 49 0.98 -17.29 -1.42
C SER A 49 0.91 -18.58 -0.61
N LYS A 50 2.02 -18.98 0.03
CA LYS A 50 2.04 -20.12 0.98
C LYS A 50 1.19 -19.85 2.21
N LYS A 51 1.36 -18.68 2.85
CA LYS A 51 0.63 -18.31 4.07
C LYS A 51 -0.88 -18.24 3.86
N PHE A 52 -1.31 -17.65 2.74
CA PHE A 52 -2.73 -17.48 2.40
C PHE A 52 -3.28 -18.58 1.48
N LYS A 53 -2.51 -19.65 1.21
CA LYS A 53 -2.88 -20.79 0.35
C LYS A 53 -3.39 -20.37 -1.05
N ILE A 54 -2.81 -19.31 -1.63
CA ILE A 54 -3.23 -18.75 -2.93
C ILE A 54 -2.53 -19.52 -4.06
N LYS A 55 -3.29 -20.38 -4.77
CA LYS A 55 -2.77 -21.22 -5.88
C LYS A 55 -2.26 -20.49 -7.12
N ASN A 56 -2.54 -19.18 -7.29
CA ASN A 56 -2.27 -18.49 -8.55
C ASN A 56 -1.57 -17.14 -8.34
N ASN A 57 -0.25 -17.11 -8.57
CA ASN A 57 0.63 -15.97 -8.26
C ASN A 57 0.34 -14.71 -9.09
N TYR A 58 -0.28 -14.87 -10.26
CA TYR A 58 -0.57 -13.75 -11.18
C TYR A 58 -1.66 -12.80 -10.66
N GLN A 59 -2.55 -13.27 -9.77
CA GLN A 59 -3.72 -12.51 -9.30
C GLN A 59 -3.74 -12.29 -7.78
N ILE A 60 -2.60 -12.37 -7.08
CA ILE A 60 -2.54 -12.22 -5.62
C ILE A 60 -3.25 -10.94 -5.16
N LYS A 61 -3.02 -9.80 -5.83
CA LYS A 61 -3.69 -8.52 -5.50
C LYS A 61 -5.20 -8.52 -5.73
N LYS A 62 -5.70 -9.21 -6.77
CA LYS A 62 -7.13 -9.28 -7.09
C LYS A 62 -7.88 -10.22 -6.13
N LYS A 63 -7.25 -11.32 -5.71
CA LYS A 63 -7.85 -12.28 -4.78
C LYS A 63 -7.91 -11.76 -3.34
N THR A 64 -6.93 -10.97 -2.91
CA THR A 64 -6.95 -10.35 -1.57
C THR A 64 -7.99 -9.23 -1.43
N GLN A 65 -8.53 -8.70 -2.53
CA GLN A 65 -9.56 -7.64 -2.52
C GLN A 65 -11.00 -8.18 -2.52
N LYS A 66 -11.21 -9.47 -2.83
CA LYS A 66 -12.54 -10.01 -3.13
C LYS A 66 -13.33 -10.52 -1.92
N ASN A 67 -12.85 -10.30 -0.69
CA ASN A 67 -13.48 -10.84 0.53
C ASN A 67 -14.30 -9.84 1.35
N ASN A 68 -14.54 -8.61 0.87
CA ASN A 68 -15.38 -7.63 1.57
C ASN A 68 -16.18 -6.80 0.56
N PHE A 69 -17.29 -7.35 0.06
CA PHE A 69 -18.53 -6.65 -0.29
C PHE A 69 -19.66 -7.67 -0.28
#